data_AF-V4GSS0-F1
#
_entry.id   AF-V4GSS0-F1
#
_cell.length_a   1.000
_cell.length_b   1.000
_cell.length_c   1.000
_cell.angle_alpha   90.00
_cell.angle_beta   90.00
_cell.angle_gamma   90.00
#
_symmetry.space_group_name_H-M   'P 1'
#
loop_
_entity.id
_entity.type
_entity.pdbx_description
1 polymer ?
#
loop_
_entity_poly.entity_id
_entity_poly.type
_entity_poly.pdbx_seq_one_letter_code
_entity_poly.pdbx_strand_id
1 'polypeptide(L)'
;MTGARRSTLAAALLAGKGFDAVSTVVVLSLSDSVREAVPLSRALMAAFGPVGGMVVLTVLTLVAFGLLAEAGVLVERRWPDETPDWYAPTLRAGVYLGPAVWFALVGVRNFTHLL
;
A
#
# COMPACT_ATOMS: atom_id res chain seq x y z
N MET A 1 -11.51 -35.97 19.34
CA MET A 1 -11.77 -34.82 18.45
C MET A 1 -10.94 -33.56 18.84
N THR A 2 -9.66 -33.69 19.17
CA THR A 2 -8.80 -32.59 19.70
C THR A 2 -7.78 -32.04 18.69
N GLY A 3 -7.62 -32.67 17.52
CA GLY A 3 -6.64 -32.26 16.51
C GLY A 3 -6.99 -30.95 15.80
N ALA A 4 -8.27 -30.73 15.48
CA ALA A 4 -8.74 -29.56 14.73
C ALA A 4 -8.44 -28.22 15.43
N ARG A 5 -8.46 -28.16 16.78
CA ARG A 5 -8.16 -26.91 17.51
C ARG A 5 -6.69 -26.54 17.49
N ARG A 6 -5.78 -27.54 17.50
CA ARG A 6 -4.34 -27.30 17.51
C ARG A 6 -3.83 -26.87 16.13
N SER A 7 -4.36 -27.46 15.06
CA SER A 7 -4.02 -27.06 13.69
C SER A 7 -4.51 -25.64 13.37
N THR A 8 -5.70 -25.24 13.83
CA THR A 8 -6.19 -23.86 13.65
C THR A 8 -5.38 -22.85 14.46
N LEU A 9 -4.97 -23.19 15.69
CA LEU A 9 -4.06 -22.37 16.50
C LEU A 9 -2.68 -22.23 15.86
N ALA A 10 -2.12 -23.32 15.34
CA ALA A 10 -0.84 -23.31 14.63
C ALA A 10 -0.92 -22.47 13.34
N ALA A 11 -2.00 -22.60 12.57
CA ALA A 11 -2.23 -21.79 11.37
C ALA A 11 -2.37 -20.30 11.71
N ALA A 12 -3.12 -19.95 12.77
CA ALA A 12 -3.26 -18.57 13.23
C ALA A 12 -1.93 -17.98 13.75
N LEU A 13 -1.11 -18.78 14.44
CA LEU A 13 0.21 -18.37 14.91
C LEU A 13 1.19 -18.17 13.76
N LEU A 14 1.21 -19.08 12.78
CA LEU A 14 2.06 -18.95 11.59
C LEU A 14 1.62 -17.78 10.72
N ALA A 15 0.31 -17.57 10.54
CA ALA A 15 -0.24 -16.41 9.84
C ALA A 15 0.10 -15.10 10.57
N GLY A 16 -0.07 -15.07 11.90
CA GLY A 16 0.26 -13.90 12.72
C GLY A 16 1.75 -13.56 12.68
N LYS A 17 2.63 -14.56 12.76
CA LYS A 17 4.09 -14.37 12.65
C LYS A 17 4.54 -14.01 11.24
N GLY A 18 3.88 -14.56 10.22
CA GLY A 18 4.06 -14.14 8.83
C GLY A 18 3.68 -12.68 8.62
N PHE A 19 2.54 -12.25 9.17
CA PHE A 19 2.10 -10.86 9.12
C PHE A 19 3.05 -9.92 9.86
N ASP A 20 3.58 -10.33 11.00
CA ASP A 20 4.56 -9.60 11.82
C ASP A 20 5.89 -9.41 11.05
N ALA A 21 6.37 -10.46 10.39
CA ALA A 21 7.57 -10.42 9.56
C ALA A 21 7.36 -9.55 8.30
N VAL A 22 6.24 -9.72 7.59
CA VAL A 22 5.88 -8.87 6.45
C VAL A 22 5.72 -7.42 6.88
N SER A 23 5.05 -7.15 8.01
CA SER A 23 4.92 -5.81 8.57
C SER A 23 6.28 -5.21 8.91
N THR A 24 7.21 -5.99 9.49
CA THR A 24 8.55 -5.51 9.83
C THR A 24 9.36 -5.16 8.58
N VAL A 25 9.34 -6.03 7.56
CA VAL A 25 10.01 -5.78 6.28
C VAL A 25 9.39 -4.57 5.59
N VAL A 26 8.06 -4.50 5.53
CA VAL A 26 7.33 -3.36 4.95
C VAL A 26 7.64 -2.08 5.71
N VAL A 27 7.69 -2.08 7.04
CA VAL A 27 8.05 -0.91 7.86
C VAL A 27 9.49 -0.49 7.62
N LEU A 28 10.44 -1.42 7.53
CA LEU A 28 11.84 -1.11 7.26
C LEU A 28 12.04 -0.55 5.84
N SER A 29 11.42 -1.18 4.84
CA SER A 29 11.43 -0.68 3.46
C SER A 29 10.72 0.66 3.31
N LEU A 30 9.60 0.85 4.02
CA LEU A 30 8.90 2.13 4.09
C LEU A 30 9.70 3.17 4.86
N SER A 31 10.49 2.80 5.86
CA SER A 31 11.26 3.75 6.67
C SER A 31 12.24 4.54 5.80
N ASP A 32 12.90 3.86 4.86
CA ASP A 32 13.80 4.51 3.91
C ASP A 32 13.00 5.36 2.90
N SER A 33 11.89 4.83 2.36
CA SER A 33 11.00 5.60 1.48
C SER A 33 10.37 6.82 2.16
N VAL A 34 10.05 6.74 3.45
CA VAL A 34 9.51 7.84 4.27
C VAL A 34 10.60 8.88 4.50
N ARG A 35 11.83 8.47 4.79
CA ARG A 35 12.98 9.39 4.89
C ARG A 35 13.20 10.15 3.59
N GLU A 36 13.02 9.51 2.44
CA GLU A 36 13.12 10.16 1.12
C GLU A 36 11.91 11.05 0.79
N ALA A 37 10.72 10.72 1.30
CA ALA A 37 9.51 11.51 1.09
C ALA A 37 9.39 12.75 2.01
N VAL A 38 10.04 12.73 3.18
CA VAL A 38 10.02 13.82 4.18
C VAL A 38 10.56 15.16 3.62
N PRO A 39 11.67 15.21 2.86
CA PRO A 39 12.12 16.44 2.21
C PRO A 39 11.10 17.03 1.25
N LEU A 40 10.44 16.19 0.43
CA LEU A 40 9.44 16.64 -0.54
C LEU A 40 8.21 17.20 0.17
N SER A 41 7.67 16.48 1.16
CA SER A 41 6.50 16.94 1.90
C SER A 41 6.77 18.27 2.62
N ARG A 42 7.94 18.42 3.23
CA ARG A 42 8.37 19.67 3.86
C ARG A 42 8.52 20.81 2.85
N ALA A 43 9.11 20.56 1.69
CA ALA A 43 9.26 21.57 0.64
C ALA A 43 7.90 22.03 0.12
N LEU A 44 6.97 21.11 -0.12
CA LEU A 44 5.61 21.43 -0.55
C LEU A 44 4.83 22.21 0.51
N MET A 45 4.95 21.82 1.79
CA MET A 45 4.33 22.56 2.89
C MET A 45 4.95 23.95 3.07
N ALA A 46 6.24 24.13 2.84
CA ALA A 46 6.91 25.43 2.89
C ALA A 46 6.47 26.34 1.73
N ALA A 47 6.28 25.79 0.53
CA ALA A 47 5.90 26.56 -0.66
C ALA A 47 4.40 26.93 -0.70
N PHE A 48 3.52 26.01 -0.28
CA PHE A 48 2.07 26.14 -0.47
C PHE A 48 1.29 26.20 0.86
N GLY A 49 1.99 26.26 1.99
CA GLY A 49 1.41 26.10 3.32
C GLY A 49 0.98 24.65 3.61
N PRO A 50 0.54 24.33 4.84
CA PRO A 50 0.21 22.97 5.24
C PRO A 50 -0.90 22.34 4.39
N VAL A 51 -2.00 23.07 4.15
CA VAL A 51 -3.15 22.58 3.39
C VAL A 51 -2.81 22.47 1.91
N GLY A 52 -2.25 23.52 1.31
CA GLY A 52 -1.89 23.53 -0.11
C GLY A 52 -0.83 22.47 -0.44
N GLY A 53 0.19 22.33 0.42
CA GLY A 53 1.23 21.32 0.28
C GLY A 53 0.66 19.90 0.34
N MET A 54 -0.29 19.64 1.24
CA MET A 54 -0.95 18.34 1.34
C MET A 54 -1.83 18.04 0.11
N VAL A 55 -2.55 19.04 -0.41
CA VAL A 55 -3.35 18.87 -1.65
C VAL A 55 -2.45 18.52 -2.82
N VAL A 56 -1.35 19.26 -3.02
CA VAL A 56 -0.39 18.98 -4.10
C VAL A 56 0.22 17.59 -3.95
N LEU A 57 0.66 17.24 -2.73
CA LEU A 57 1.20 15.92 -2.45
C LEU A 57 0.20 14.81 -2.77
N THR A 58 -1.07 15.00 -2.40
CA THR A 58 -2.16 14.06 -2.69
C THR A 58 -2.34 13.87 -4.19
N VAL A 59 -2.35 14.97 -4.98
CA VAL A 59 -2.46 14.90 -6.44
C VAL A 59 -1.28 14.14 -7.05
N LEU A 60 -0.05 14.44 -6.63
CA LEU A 60 1.15 13.73 -7.10
C LEU A 60 1.08 12.23 -6.78
N THR A 61 0.64 11.87 -5.58
CA THR A 61 0.43 10.48 -5.17
C THR A 61 -0.63 9.79 -6.02
N LEU A 62 -1.76 10.44 -6.31
CA LEU A 62 -2.81 9.88 -7.17
C LEU A 62 -2.31 9.65 -8.60
N VAL A 63 -1.53 10.59 -9.15
CA VAL A 63 -0.90 10.44 -10.47
C VAL A 63 0.08 9.27 -10.46
N ALA A 64 0.93 9.16 -9.44
CA ALA A 64 1.87 8.05 -9.31
C ALA A 64 1.16 6.69 -9.24
N PHE A 65 0.06 6.59 -8.48
CA PHE A 65 -0.76 5.37 -8.46
C PHE A 65 -1.40 5.07 -9.80
N GLY A 66 -1.91 6.07 -10.52
CA GLY A 66 -2.45 5.88 -11.87
C GLY A 66 -1.39 5.34 -12.83
N LEU A 67 -0.19 5.93 -12.83
CA LEU A 67 0.92 5.45 -13.64
C LEU A 67 1.34 4.02 -13.28
N LEU A 68 1.38 3.70 -11.98
CA LEU A 68 1.74 2.37 -11.51
C LEU A 68 0.68 1.32 -11.88
N ALA A 69 -0.61 1.67 -11.79
CA ALA A 69 -1.70 0.81 -12.20
C ALA A 69 -1.61 0.48 -13.70
N GLU A 70 -1.28 1.47 -14.52
CA GLU A 70 -1.14 1.30 -15.98
C GLU A 70 0.20 0.69 -16.42
N ALA A 71 1.21 0.64 -15.54
CA ALA A 71 2.52 0.07 -15.84
C ALA A 71 2.44 -1.40 -16.29
N GLY A 72 1.45 -2.15 -15.79
CA GLY A 72 1.22 -3.54 -16.20
C GLY A 72 0.98 -3.70 -17.70
N VAL A 73 0.33 -2.72 -18.34
CA VAL A 73 0.08 -2.73 -19.79
C VAL A 73 1.38 -2.52 -20.58
N LEU A 74 2.28 -1.67 -20.06
CA LEU A 74 3.59 -1.47 -20.69
C LEU A 74 4.44 -2.74 -20.62
N VAL A 75 4.39 -3.46 -19.49
CA VAL A 75 5.06 -4.76 -19.33
C VAL A 75 4.48 -5.79 -20.29
N GLU A 76 3.15 -5.91 -20.34
CA GLU A 76 2.43 -6.83 -21.24
C GLU A 76 2.77 -6.59 -22.71
N ARG A 77 2.84 -5.32 -23.13
CA ARG A 77 3.27 -4.95 -24.49
C ARG A 77 4.73 -5.29 -24.79
N ARG A 78 5.59 -5.25 -23.78
CA ARG A 78 7.04 -5.42 -23.95
C ARG A 78 7.47 -6.89 -23.93
N TRP A 79 6.72 -7.75 -23.24
CA TRP A 79 6.95 -9.20 -23.12
C TRP A 79 5.64 -10.00 -23.26
N PRO A 80 4.99 -9.96 -24.44
CA PRO A 80 3.66 -10.54 -24.62
C PRO A 80 3.61 -12.05 -24.35
N ASP A 81 4.70 -12.78 -24.58
CA ASP A 81 4.75 -14.23 -24.39
C ASP A 81 5.09 -14.66 -22.94
N GLU A 82 5.55 -13.73 -22.10
CA GLU A 82 5.99 -14.02 -20.73
C GLU A 82 5.02 -13.48 -19.67
N THR A 83 4.09 -12.59 -20.05
CA THR A 83 3.15 -11.96 -19.12
C THR A 83 1.80 -12.67 -19.16
N PRO A 84 1.31 -13.25 -18.05
CA PRO A 84 -0.02 -13.85 -18.01
C PRO A 84 -1.13 -12.80 -18.20
N ASP A 85 -2.23 -13.19 -18.86
CA ASP A 85 -3.40 -12.33 -19.13
C ASP A 85 -3.99 -11.64 -17.87
N TRP A 86 -3.79 -12.25 -16.70
CA TRP A 86 -4.30 -11.72 -15.43
C TRP A 86 -3.36 -10.69 -14.78
N TYR A 87 -2.14 -10.50 -15.26
CA TYR A 87 -1.11 -9.66 -14.63
C TYR A 87 -1.52 -8.18 -14.56
N ALA A 88 -1.79 -7.55 -15.70
CA ALA A 88 -2.18 -6.14 -15.75
C ALA A 88 -3.51 -5.85 -15.02
N PRO A 89 -4.58 -6.66 -15.16
CA PRO A 89 -5.81 -6.49 -14.38
C PRO A 89 -5.57 -6.58 -12.87
N THR A 90 -4.76 -7.55 -12.42
CA THR A 90 -4.50 -7.77 -10.99
C THR A 90 -3.64 -6.65 -10.41
N LEU A 91 -2.64 -6.17 -11.15
CA LEU A 91 -1.82 -5.03 -10.74
C LEU A 91 -2.68 -3.79 -10.56
N ARG A 92 -3.54 -3.45 -11.54
CA ARG A 92 -4.48 -2.33 -11.42
C ARG A 92 -5.36 -2.46 -10.17
N ALA A 93 -5.98 -3.63 -9.99
CA ALA A 93 -6.86 -3.89 -8.85
C ALA A 93 -6.11 -3.71 -7.52
N GLY A 94 -4.90 -4.27 -7.40
CA GLY A 94 -4.08 -4.13 -6.20
C GLY A 94 -3.68 -2.68 -5.91
N VAL A 95 -3.26 -1.94 -6.94
CA VAL A 95 -2.83 -0.54 -6.80
C VAL A 95 -3.99 0.38 -6.42
N TYR A 96 -5.20 0.15 -6.91
CA TYR A 96 -6.37 0.97 -6.54
C TYR A 96 -7.00 0.54 -5.21
N LEU A 97 -7.14 -0.76 -4.96
CA LEU A 97 -7.80 -1.27 -3.75
C LEU A 97 -6.92 -1.16 -2.51
N GLY A 98 -5.60 -1.35 -2.63
CA GLY A 98 -4.67 -1.32 -1.50
C GLY A 98 -4.76 -0.01 -0.70
N PRO A 99 -4.57 1.17 -1.34
CA PRO A 99 -4.73 2.46 -0.68
C PRO A 99 -6.14 2.68 -0.13
N ALA A 100 -7.18 2.28 -0.88
CA ALA A 100 -8.56 2.44 -0.43
C ALA A 100 -8.86 1.66 0.87
N VAL A 101 -8.40 0.41 0.96
CA VAL A 101 -8.50 -0.40 2.17
C VAL A 101 -7.71 0.23 3.32
N TRP A 102 -6.49 0.70 3.05
CA TRP A 102 -5.66 1.35 4.07
C TRP A 102 -6.32 2.62 4.62
N PHE A 103 -6.79 3.52 3.75
CA PHE A 103 -7.47 4.74 4.17
C PHE A 103 -8.78 4.46 4.89
N ALA A 104 -9.53 3.43 4.50
CA ALA A 104 -10.72 3.00 5.22
C ALA A 104 -10.38 2.54 6.65
N LEU A 105 -9.33 1.71 6.81
CA LEU A 105 -8.89 1.23 8.13
C LEU A 105 -8.40 2.37 9.02
N VAL A 106 -7.56 3.27 8.49
CA VAL A 106 -7.06 4.44 9.22
C VAL A 106 -8.21 5.39 9.56
N GLY A 107 -9.14 5.62 8.63
CA GLY A 107 -10.32 6.44 8.84
C GLY A 107 -11.22 5.90 9.95
N VAL A 108 -11.55 4.61 9.90
CA VAL A 108 -12.33 3.93 10.97
C VAL A 108 -11.62 4.03 12.31
N ARG A 109 -10.32 3.75 12.36
CA ARG A 109 -9.53 3.85 13.61
C ARG A 109 -9.55 5.27 14.19
N ASN A 110 -9.33 6.29 13.36
CA ASN A 110 -9.35 7.67 13.81
C ASN A 110 -10.75 8.07 14.30
N PHE A 111 -11.81 7.64 13.61
CA PHE A 111 -13.18 7.89 14.03
C PHE A 111 -13.53 7.22 15.37
N THR A 112 -13.04 6.00 15.61
CA THR A 112 -13.21 5.32 16.91
C THR A 112 -12.47 5.99 18.07
N HIS A 113 -11.47 6.83 17.80
CA HIS A 113 -10.80 7.63 18.83
C HIS A 113 -11.50 8.98 19.09
N LEU A 114 -12.49 9.35 18.28
CA LEU A 114 -13.30 10.57 18.44
C LEU A 114 -14.64 10.29 19.13
N LEU A 115 -15.01 9.02 19.31
CA LEU A 115 -16.20 8.55 20.04
C LEU A 115 -15.81 8.08 21.44
#